data_AF-A0A956MH32-F1
#
_entry.id   AF-A0A956MH32-F1
#
_cell.length_a   1.000
_cell.length_b   1.000
_cell.length_c   1.000
_cell.angle_alpha   90.00
_cell.angle_beta   90.00
_cell.angle_gamma   90.00
#
_symmetry.space_group_name_H-M   'P 1'
#
loop_
_entity.id
_entity.type
_entity.pdbx_description
1 polymer ?
#
loop_
_entity_poly.entity_id
_entity_poly.type
_entity_poly.pdbx_seq_one_letter_code
_entity_poly.pdbx_strand_id
1 'polypeptide(L)'
;MTAHDRTLQGHVDGFLDRHPDGWDHHAWEGLLRDLHSNGVSVSDPADLGRQLEEERLRRWLARLELKGLGPRRADALSRTFGSVWALRQADTDAIATVPTIPRALAERICEAVARA
;
A
#
# COMPACT_ATOMS: atom_id res chain seq x y z
N MET A 1 2.71 3.30 21.84
CA MET A 1 3.49 4.02 20.80
C MET A 1 4.68 4.69 21.46
N THR A 2 5.85 4.05 21.42
CA THR A 2 7.12 4.59 21.91
C THR A 2 7.78 5.46 20.82
N ALA A 3 8.64 6.40 21.21
CA ALA A 3 9.24 7.38 20.30
C ALA A 3 10.02 6.78 19.10
N HIS A 4 10.47 5.52 19.20
CA HIS A 4 11.14 4.76 18.13
C HIS A 4 10.22 4.40 16.95
N ASP A 5 8.92 4.30 17.19
CA ASP A 5 7.92 3.95 16.17
C ASP A 5 7.65 5.12 15.21
N ARG A 6 7.93 6.34 15.68
CA ARG A 6 7.69 7.59 14.94
C ARG A 6 8.79 7.92 13.92
N THR A 7 9.98 7.32 14.05
CA THR A 7 11.09 7.49 13.08
C THR A 7 10.91 6.59 11.86
N LEU A 8 10.69 5.27 12.03
CA LEU A 8 10.49 4.35 10.90
C LEU A 8 9.31 4.77 10.01
N GLN A 9 8.16 5.07 10.62
CA GLN A 9 6.97 5.51 9.86
C GLN A 9 7.25 6.78 9.05
N GLY A 10 8.02 7.74 9.58
CA GLY A 10 8.39 8.95 8.86
C GLY A 10 9.26 8.70 7.63
N HIS A 11 10.22 7.76 7.72
CA HIS A 11 11.03 7.34 6.58
C HIS A 11 10.20 6.62 5.52
N VAL A 12 9.29 5.73 5.96
CA VAL A 12 8.33 5.03 5.08
C VAL A 12 7.43 6.03 4.35
N ASP A 13 6.83 6.97 5.08
CA ASP A 13 5.94 7.99 4.51
C ASP A 13 6.68 8.82 3.46
N GLY A 14 7.87 9.34 3.81
CA GLY A 14 8.68 10.14 2.90
C GLY A 14 9.17 9.36 1.69
N PHE A 15 9.45 8.06 1.84
CA PHE A 15 9.81 7.19 0.73
C PHE A 15 8.63 7.02 -0.23
N LEU A 16 7.45 6.66 0.27
CA LEU A 16 6.26 6.45 -0.55
C LEU A 16 5.75 7.73 -1.23
N ASP A 17 5.96 8.89 -0.62
CA ASP A 17 5.62 10.18 -1.24
C ASP A 17 6.51 10.49 -2.45
N ARG A 18 7.78 10.04 -2.44
CA ARG A 18 8.69 10.16 -3.60
C ARG A 18 8.51 9.05 -4.63
N HIS A 19 7.94 7.93 -4.23
CA HIS A 19 7.80 6.72 -5.05
C HIS A 19 6.33 6.25 -5.15
N PRO A 20 5.38 7.11 -5.57
CA PRO A 20 3.96 6.77 -5.60
C PRO A 20 3.64 5.61 -6.55
N ASP A 21 4.38 5.50 -7.66
CA ASP A 21 4.16 4.52 -8.72
C ASP A 21 5.02 3.25 -8.54
N GLY A 22 5.78 3.18 -7.44
CA GLY A 22 6.68 2.08 -7.12
C GLY A 22 8.13 2.53 -7.12
N TRP A 23 9.02 1.58 -6.82
CA TRP A 23 10.45 1.79 -6.71
C TRP A 23 11.21 0.65 -7.39
N ASP A 24 12.41 0.95 -7.84
CA ASP A 24 13.34 -0.06 -8.35
C ASP A 24 14.27 -0.55 -7.22
N HIS A 25 15.19 -1.44 -7.60
CA HIS A 25 16.19 -1.98 -6.66
C HIS A 25 17.07 -0.89 -6.04
N HIS A 26 17.46 0.14 -6.82
CA HIS A 26 18.35 1.19 -6.33
C HIS A 26 17.65 2.08 -5.30
N ALA A 27 16.39 2.46 -5.54
CA ALA A 27 15.58 3.19 -4.58
C ALA A 27 15.37 2.37 -3.29
N TRP A 28 15.15 1.06 -3.41
CA TRP A 28 15.06 0.15 -2.27
C TRP A 28 16.36 0.10 -1.44
N GLU A 29 17.52 -0.08 -2.07
CA GLU A 29 18.81 -0.04 -1.38
C GLU A 29 19.07 1.32 -0.73
N GLY A 30 18.62 2.41 -1.37
CA GLY A 30 18.68 3.76 -0.84
C GLY A 30 17.89 3.90 0.46
N LEU A 31 16.66 3.39 0.52
CA LEU A 31 15.85 3.38 1.74
C LEU A 31 16.53 2.61 2.88
N LEU A 32 17.02 1.40 2.61
CA LEU A 32 17.69 0.59 3.63
C LEU A 32 18.93 1.29 4.20
N ARG A 33 19.71 1.95 3.34
CA ARG A 33 20.89 2.74 3.75
C ARG A 33 20.50 3.95 4.58
N ASP A 34 19.43 4.64 4.20
CA ASP A 34 18.88 5.79 4.94
C ASP A 34 18.43 5.35 6.34
N LEU A 35 17.62 4.28 6.44
CA LEU A 35 17.19 3.71 7.72
C LEU A 35 18.37 3.34 8.62
N HIS A 36 19.37 2.63 8.06
CA HIS A 36 20.57 2.26 8.81
C HIS A 36 21.36 3.49 9.31
N SER A 37 21.53 4.50 8.45
CA SER A 37 22.28 5.72 8.78
C SER A 37 21.58 6.56 9.86
N ASN A 38 20.26 6.41 9.99
CA ASN A 38 19.44 7.04 11.02
C ASN A 38 19.23 6.15 12.26
N GLY A 39 19.98 5.04 12.37
CA GLY A 39 19.92 4.13 13.52
C GLY A 39 18.64 3.28 13.60
N VAL A 40 17.87 3.19 12.51
CA VAL A 40 16.68 2.34 12.43
C VAL A 40 17.12 0.95 11.97
N SER A 41 16.95 -0.04 12.85
CA SER A 41 17.26 -1.44 12.54
C SER A 41 16.08 -2.10 11.82
N VAL A 42 16.34 -2.69 10.66
CA VAL A 42 15.37 -3.51 9.91
C VAL A 42 15.82 -4.96 9.99
N SER A 43 15.13 -5.76 10.81
CA SER A 43 15.47 -7.19 11.00
C SER A 43 15.02 -8.08 9.85
N ASP A 44 13.96 -7.68 9.15
CA ASP A 44 13.41 -8.39 7.99
C ASP A 44 13.11 -7.39 6.86
N PRO A 45 14.05 -7.22 5.91
CA PRO A 45 13.84 -6.34 4.77
C PRO A 45 12.70 -6.80 3.84
N ALA A 46 12.43 -8.11 3.76
CA ALA A 46 11.34 -8.61 2.94
C ALA A 46 9.98 -8.26 3.53
N ASP A 47 9.84 -8.33 4.85
CA ASP A 47 8.65 -7.86 5.55
C ASP A 47 8.42 -6.35 5.37
N LEU A 48 9.47 -5.54 5.51
CA LEU A 48 9.39 -4.11 5.23
C LEU A 48 8.93 -3.85 3.78
N GLY A 49 9.47 -4.59 2.81
CA GLY A 49 9.05 -4.50 1.41
C GLY A 49 7.56 -4.79 1.21
N ARG A 50 7.02 -5.83 1.88
CA ARG A 50 5.58 -6.14 1.84
C ARG A 50 4.74 -5.03 2.48
N GLN A 51 5.17 -4.51 3.64
CA GLN A 51 4.47 -3.41 4.31
C GLN A 51 4.44 -2.14 3.44
N LEU A 52 5.52 -1.85 2.72
CA LEU A 52 5.58 -0.73 1.78
C LEU A 52 4.60 -0.91 0.62
N GLU A 53 4.50 -2.12 0.04
CA GLU A 53 3.55 -2.40 -1.05
C GLU A 53 2.09 -2.32 -0.57
N GLU A 54 1.80 -2.83 0.64
CA GLU A 54 0.48 -2.73 1.26
C GLU A 54 0.10 -1.26 1.48
N GLU A 55 1.00 -0.48 2.09
CA GLU A 55 0.78 0.94 2.35
C GLU A 55 0.67 1.75 1.04
N ARG A 56 1.47 1.41 0.02
CA ARG A 56 1.36 2.00 -1.32
C ARG A 56 -0.01 1.73 -1.92
N LEU A 57 -0.49 0.49 -1.87
CA LEU A 57 -1.83 0.14 -2.34
C LEU A 57 -2.91 0.92 -1.59
N ARG A 58 -2.80 1.04 -0.26
CA ARG A 58 -3.74 1.82 0.56
C ARG A 58 -3.79 3.29 0.14
N ARG A 59 -2.63 3.92 -0.09
CA ARG A 59 -2.54 5.32 -0.57
C ARG A 59 -3.07 5.48 -1.98
N TRP A 60 -2.75 4.54 -2.86
CA TRP A 60 -3.22 4.55 -4.24
C TRP A 60 -4.76 4.45 -4.31
N LEU A 61 -5.37 3.56 -3.52
CA LEU A 61 -6.83 3.45 -3.40
C LEU A 61 -7.48 4.74 -2.88
N ALA A 62 -6.85 5.44 -1.94
CA ALA A 62 -7.36 6.70 -1.43
C ALA A 62 -7.40 7.82 -2.49
N ARG A 63 -6.48 7.79 -3.47
CA ARG A 63 -6.41 8.76 -4.58
C ARG A 63 -7.46 8.52 -5.67
N LEU A 64 -8.12 7.36 -5.70
CA LEU A 64 -9.18 7.09 -6.67
C LEU A 64 -10.48 7.89 -6.41
N GLU A 65 -10.60 8.51 -5.24
CA GLU A 65 -11.74 9.34 -4.82
C GLU A 65 -13.12 8.68 -5.06
N LEU A 66 -13.17 7.34 -5.01
CA LEU A 66 -14.39 6.59 -5.28
C LEU A 66 -15.39 6.77 -4.13
N LYS A 67 -16.57 7.32 -4.44
CA LYS A 67 -17.67 7.42 -3.47
C LYS A 67 -17.95 6.05 -2.83
N GLY A 68 -17.78 5.96 -1.51
CA GLY A 68 -17.96 4.72 -0.75
C GLY A 68 -16.66 3.95 -0.47
N LEU A 69 -15.52 4.31 -1.07
CA LEU A 69 -14.22 3.73 -0.74
C LEU A 69 -13.53 4.58 0.34
N GLY A 70 -13.99 4.44 1.58
CA GLY A 70 -13.39 5.12 2.73
C GLY A 70 -12.12 4.42 3.25
N PRO A 71 -11.39 5.04 4.21
CA PRO A 71 -10.12 4.52 4.73
C PRO A 71 -10.17 3.07 5.23
N ARG A 72 -11.27 2.67 5.90
CA ARG A 72 -11.45 1.29 6.39
C ARG A 72 -11.53 0.26 5.27
N ARG A 73 -12.16 0.62 4.14
CA ARG A 73 -12.28 -0.26 2.97
C ARG A 73 -10.96 -0.32 2.20
N ALA A 74 -10.25 0.81 2.09
CA ALA A 74 -8.91 0.85 1.50
C ALA A 74 -7.92 -0.03 2.30
N ASP A 75 -7.96 0.03 3.64
CA ASP A 75 -7.16 -0.84 4.52
C ASP A 75 -7.53 -2.32 4.37
N ALA A 76 -8.83 -2.66 4.31
CA ALA A 76 -9.26 -4.04 4.09
C ALA A 76 -8.75 -4.57 2.74
N LEU A 77 -8.87 -3.78 1.67
CA LEU A 77 -8.36 -4.14 0.35
C LEU A 77 -6.84 -4.26 0.34
N SER A 78 -6.12 -3.34 0.99
CA SER A 78 -4.66 -3.40 1.02
C SER A 78 -4.16 -4.65 1.72
N ARG A 79 -4.75 -5.03 2.86
CA ARG A 79 -4.41 -6.27 3.57
C ARG A 79 -4.74 -7.54 2.77
N THR A 80 -5.83 -7.53 2.00
CA THR A 80 -6.23 -8.70 1.20
C THR A 80 -5.35 -8.89 -0.03
N PHE A 81 -5.04 -7.82 -0.76
CA PHE A 81 -4.33 -7.92 -2.03
C PHE A 81 -2.82 -7.66 -1.91
N GLY A 82 -2.39 -6.91 -0.91
CA GLY A 82 -0.98 -6.67 -0.58
C GLY A 82 -0.21 -5.75 -1.54
N SER A 83 -0.65 -5.58 -2.79
CA SER A 83 0.02 -4.71 -3.77
C SER A 83 -0.93 -4.21 -4.85
N VAL A 84 -0.58 -3.07 -5.47
CA VAL A 84 -1.31 -2.53 -6.64
C VAL A 84 -1.37 -3.54 -7.78
N TRP A 85 -0.28 -4.27 -8.00
CA TRP A 85 -0.21 -5.30 -9.04
C TRP A 85 -1.23 -6.42 -8.79
N ALA A 86 -1.28 -6.98 -7.58
CA ALA A 86 -2.22 -8.03 -7.24
C ALA A 86 -3.68 -7.58 -7.38
N LEU A 87 -4.01 -6.35 -6.97
CA LEU A 87 -5.35 -5.80 -7.14
C LEU A 87 -5.71 -5.61 -8.63
N ARG A 88 -4.77 -5.19 -9.48
CA ARG A 88 -5.00 -5.05 -10.94
C ARG A 88 -5.33 -6.37 -11.64
N GLN A 89 -4.85 -7.49 -11.10
CA GLN A 89 -5.14 -8.82 -11.62
C GLN A 89 -6.44 -9.42 -11.07
N ALA A 90 -7.02 -8.81 -10.03
CA ALA A 90 -8.23 -9.30 -9.41
C ALA A 90 -9.46 -8.97 -10.26
N ASP A 91 -10.35 -9.95 -10.42
CA ASP A 91 -11.67 -9.70 -10.98
C ASP A 91 -12.63 -9.15 -9.92
N THR A 92 -13.84 -8.83 -10.35
CA THR A 92 -14.84 -8.26 -9.46
C THR A 92 -15.28 -9.23 -8.36
N ASP A 93 -15.31 -10.54 -8.64
CA ASP A 93 -15.75 -11.53 -7.67
C ASP A 93 -14.70 -11.69 -6.56
N ALA A 94 -13.42 -11.70 -6.91
CA ALA A 94 -12.31 -11.65 -5.96
C ALA A 94 -12.40 -10.40 -5.06
N ILE A 95 -12.65 -9.23 -5.63
CA ILE A 95 -12.79 -7.98 -4.85
C ILE A 95 -14.01 -8.03 -3.91
N ALA A 96 -15.12 -8.62 -4.36
CA ALA A 96 -16.36 -8.75 -3.57
C ALA A 96 -16.25 -9.75 -2.41
N THR A 97 -15.21 -10.58 -2.36
CA THR A 97 -14.97 -11.48 -1.21
C THR A 97 -14.52 -10.73 0.05
N VAL A 98 -14.05 -9.49 -0.09
CA VAL A 98 -13.61 -8.68 1.05
C VAL A 98 -14.84 -8.29 1.90
N PRO A 99 -14.90 -8.62 3.21
CA PRO A 99 -16.12 -8.54 4.03
C PRO A 99 -16.83 -7.17 4.09
N THR A 100 -16.18 -6.09 3.67
CA THR A 100 -16.72 -4.72 3.70
C THR A 100 -17.04 -4.16 2.32
N ILE A 101 -16.87 -4.95 1.26
CA ILE A 101 -16.98 -4.54 -0.13
C ILE A 101 -18.20 -5.20 -0.78
N PRO A 102 -19.34 -4.49 -0.90
CA PRO A 102 -20.48 -5.02 -1.63
C PRO A 102 -20.17 -5.12 -3.14
N ARG A 103 -20.82 -6.06 -3.85
CA ARG A 103 -20.61 -6.31 -5.29
C ARG A 103 -20.61 -5.03 -6.15
N ALA A 104 -21.58 -4.14 -5.94
CA ALA A 104 -21.66 -2.87 -6.67
C ALA A 104 -20.46 -1.93 -6.44
N LEU A 105 -19.83 -1.98 -5.26
CA LEU A 105 -18.59 -1.25 -5.01
C LEU A 105 -17.39 -1.99 -5.63
N ALA A 106 -17.37 -3.32 -5.58
CA ALA A 106 -16.34 -4.13 -6.22
C ALA A 106 -16.26 -3.86 -7.73
N GLU A 107 -17.41 -3.77 -8.42
CA GLU A 107 -17.50 -3.44 -9.85
C GLU A 107 -16.84 -2.09 -10.14
N ARG A 108 -17.21 -1.07 -9.36
CA ARG A 108 -16.68 0.29 -9.51
C ARG A 108 -15.18 0.36 -9.22
N ILE A 109 -14.69 -0.42 -8.26
CA ILE A 109 -13.25 -0.54 -8.00
C ILE A 109 -12.57 -1.19 -9.20
N CYS A 110 -13.07 -2.33 -9.68
CA CYS A 110 -12.53 -3.05 -10.83
C CYS A 110 -12.44 -2.13 -12.08
N GLU A 111 -13.49 -1.37 -12.35
CA GLU A 111 -13.51 -0.39 -13.44
C GLU A 111 -12.50 0.74 -13.23
N ALA A 112 -12.39 1.28 -12.01
CA ALA A 112 -11.43 2.35 -11.73
C ALA A 112 -9.99 1.86 -11.85
N VAL A 113 -9.71 0.66 -11.35
CA VAL A 113 -8.40 0.01 -11.42
C VAL A 113 -7.98 -0.24 -12.87
N ALA A 114 -8.91 -0.63 -13.74
CA ALA A 114 -8.64 -0.85 -15.16
C ALA A 114 -8.32 0.44 -15.95
N ARG A 115 -8.70 1.62 -15.42
CA ARG A 115 -8.50 2.93 -16.07
C ARG A 115 -7.31 3.71 -15.52
N ALA A 116 -6.74 3.29 -14.41
CA ALA A 116 -5.64 3.95 -13.69
C ALA A 116 -4.30 3.27 -13.99
#